data_AF-A0A9X1D0V6-F1
#
_entry.id   AF-A0A9X1D0V6-F1
#
_cell.length_a   1.000
_cell.length_b   1.000
_cell.length_c   1.000
_cell.angle_alpha   90.00
_cell.angle_beta   90.00
_cell.angle_gamma   90.00
#
_symmetry.space_group_name_H-M   'P 1'
#
loop_
_entity.id
_entity.type
_entity.pdbx_description
1 polymer ?
#
loop_
_entity_poly.entity_id
_entity_poly.type
_entity_poly.pdbx_seq_one_letter_code
_entity_poly.pdbx_strand_id
1 'polypeptide(L)'
;MQPDIQDICAQIRYQHRQRVYAMDQRKRADLALGSFLRMVLGWRLDLPKAEADAIKAKAAFLVDIGADLAKQSAKPVEKQKVVIGLDDHDFIEWQNLIMASIKARSPFDNIEAATTKEMERLAVQLPAWSDFGQHVRGFGARSLAVIVAEAGDLSAYPKKGHLWKRMGLAVMDGVRQGGLSKSASKQDWIEHGYNGERRSRMFVIGDTMIKSGDTYRAVYLARKDYERQRAEASGLIVAPSAKIPAKRKDEFVSDGHIHRRAQRYMEKRLLRDLWQAWRWAQAGVPDRAKVLLPAAETNHREANLGMPEMAVGQLPIGDPNEMAALP
;
A
#
# COMPACT_ATOMS: atom_id res chain seq x y z
N MET A 1 28.36 1.48 22.95
CA MET A 1 27.65 0.18 22.88
C MET A 1 26.61 0.31 21.79
N GLN A 2 26.76 -0.40 20.67
CA GLN A 2 25.75 -0.33 19.60
C GLN A 2 24.42 -0.88 20.15
N PRO A 3 23.29 -0.18 19.96
CA PRO A 3 22.00 -0.66 20.42
C PRO A 3 21.68 -2.01 19.76
N ASP A 4 21.15 -2.94 20.55
CA ASP A 4 20.73 -4.26 20.05
C ASP A 4 19.65 -4.09 18.96
N ILE A 5 19.77 -4.86 17.87
CA ILE A 5 18.82 -4.83 16.75
C ILE A 5 17.41 -5.13 17.26
N GLN A 6 17.26 -6.04 18.23
CA GLN A 6 15.95 -6.34 18.82
C GLN A 6 15.36 -5.14 19.55
N ASP A 7 16.18 -4.40 20.31
CA ASP A 7 15.75 -3.19 21.00
C ASP A 7 15.34 -2.08 20.02
N ILE A 8 16.13 -1.86 18.95
CA ILE A 8 15.77 -0.88 17.90
C ILE A 8 14.43 -1.29 17.25
N CYS A 9 14.27 -2.57 16.90
CA CYS A 9 13.01 -3.07 16.34
C CYS A 9 11.84 -2.87 17.30
N ALA A 10 12.02 -3.16 18.59
CA ALA A 10 10.98 -2.98 19.61
C ALA A 10 10.60 -1.50 19.78
N GLN A 11 11.57 -0.59 19.78
CA GLN A 11 11.34 0.85 19.84
C GLN A 11 10.62 1.36 18.59
N ILE A 12 11.00 0.93 17.39
CA ILE A 12 10.28 1.26 16.15
C ILE A 12 8.82 0.80 16.23
N ARG A 13 8.57 -0.41 16.74
CA ARG A 13 7.20 -0.94 16.93
C ARG A 13 6.39 -0.14 17.95
N TYR A 14 7.03 0.34 19.01
CA TYR A 14 6.41 1.21 19.99
C TYR A 14 6.00 2.55 19.36
N GLN A 15 6.94 3.23 18.69
CA GLN A 15 6.71 4.51 18.03
C GLN A 15 5.64 4.40 16.94
N HIS A 16 5.68 3.35 16.12
CA HIS A 16 4.67 3.13 15.06
C HIS A 16 3.27 2.89 15.62
N ARG A 17 3.12 2.23 16.76
CA ARG A 17 1.80 2.07 17.41
C ARG A 17 1.22 3.41 17.86
N GLN A 18 2.05 4.28 18.44
CA GLN A 18 1.64 5.64 18.79
C GLN A 18 1.28 6.45 17.54
N ARG A 19 2.10 6.35 16.49
CA ARG A 19 1.86 6.99 15.20
C ARG A 19 0.51 6.57 14.60
N VAL A 20 0.23 5.27 14.54
CA VAL A 20 -1.04 4.74 14.01
C VAL A 20 -2.23 5.24 14.84
N TYR A 21 -2.13 5.21 16.17
CA TYR A 21 -3.17 5.75 17.04
C TYR A 21 -3.44 7.24 16.76
N ALA A 22 -2.38 8.06 16.68
CA ALA A 22 -2.50 9.49 16.39
C ALA A 22 -3.15 9.74 15.00
N MET A 23 -2.72 9.00 13.97
CA MET A 23 -3.31 9.06 12.63
C MET A 23 -4.81 8.74 12.64
N ASP A 24 -5.23 7.73 13.41
CA ASP A 24 -6.63 7.34 13.51
C ASP A 24 -7.46 8.38 14.26
N GLN A 25 -6.95 8.99 15.32
CA GLN A 25 -7.64 10.08 16.02
C GLN A 25 -7.82 11.31 15.12
N ARG A 26 -6.77 11.70 14.40
CA ARG A 26 -6.82 12.77 13.40
C ARG A 26 -7.88 12.49 12.33
N LYS A 27 -7.84 11.28 11.76
CA LYS A 27 -8.82 10.85 10.74
C LYS A 27 -10.25 10.88 11.27
N ARG A 28 -10.50 10.46 12.52
CA ARG A 28 -11.84 10.51 13.14
C ARG A 28 -12.32 11.95 13.28
N ALA A 29 -11.47 12.86 13.76
CA ALA A 29 -11.80 14.28 13.89
C ALA A 29 -12.13 14.91 12.52
N ASP A 30 -11.30 14.64 11.50
CA ASP A 30 -11.49 15.16 10.15
C ASP A 30 -12.79 14.63 9.51
N LEU A 31 -13.08 13.34 9.68
CA LEU A 31 -14.31 12.74 9.17
C LEU A 31 -15.56 13.26 9.89
N ALA A 32 -15.48 13.49 11.20
CA ALA A 32 -16.57 14.06 11.98
C ALA A 32 -16.86 15.50 11.53
N LEU A 33 -15.82 16.34 11.40
CA LEU A 33 -15.94 17.71 10.91
C LEU A 33 -16.50 17.74 9.48
N GLY A 34 -15.94 16.95 8.56
CA GLY A 34 -16.43 16.88 7.19
C GLY A 34 -17.87 16.38 7.09
N SER A 35 -18.29 15.46 7.98
CA SER A 35 -19.67 15.02 8.04
C SER A 35 -20.61 16.11 8.54
N PHE A 36 -20.22 16.83 9.59
CA PHE A 36 -20.98 17.97 10.10
C PHE A 36 -21.14 19.05 9.03
N LEU A 37 -20.06 19.44 8.36
CA LEU A 37 -20.09 20.46 7.30
C LEU A 37 -21.00 20.07 6.14
N ARG A 38 -20.96 18.82 5.68
CA ARG A 38 -21.89 18.35 4.63
C ARG A 38 -23.35 18.47 5.07
N MET A 39 -23.65 18.14 6.32
CA MET A 39 -25.01 18.22 6.86
C MET A 39 -25.52 19.66 6.91
N VAL A 40 -24.72 20.61 7.43
CA VAL A 40 -25.14 22.02 7.52
C VAL A 40 -25.20 22.71 6.15
N LEU A 41 -24.40 22.24 5.17
CA LEU A 41 -24.47 22.65 3.77
C LEU A 41 -25.63 21.99 2.99
N GLY A 42 -26.52 21.26 3.67
CA GLY A 42 -27.73 20.71 3.08
C GLY A 42 -27.56 19.40 2.31
N TRP A 43 -26.47 18.65 2.53
CA TRP A 43 -26.29 17.34 1.91
C TRP A 43 -27.42 16.38 2.32
N ARG A 44 -28.04 15.72 1.33
CA ARG A 44 -29.05 14.68 1.52
C ARG A 44 -28.84 13.54 0.53
N LEU A 45 -29.41 12.37 0.85
CA LEU A 45 -29.24 11.15 0.06
C LEU A 45 -29.98 11.20 -1.29
N ASP A 46 -31.07 11.97 -1.35
CA ASP A 46 -31.95 12.13 -2.51
C ASP A 46 -31.48 13.22 -3.50
N LEU A 47 -30.40 13.92 -3.20
CA LEU A 47 -29.86 14.95 -4.10
C LEU A 47 -29.33 14.35 -5.41
N PRO A 48 -29.46 15.06 -6.53
CA PRO A 48 -28.73 14.75 -7.75
C PRO A 48 -27.23 14.64 -7.47
N LYS A 49 -26.57 13.67 -8.12
CA LYS A 49 -25.15 13.37 -7.87
C LYS A 49 -24.25 14.61 -7.99
N ALA A 50 -24.51 15.47 -8.98
CA ALA A 50 -23.73 16.69 -9.20
C ALA A 50 -23.81 17.66 -8.00
N GLU A 51 -25.00 17.86 -7.45
CA GLU A 51 -25.22 18.70 -6.27
C GLU A 51 -24.59 18.07 -5.02
N ALA A 52 -24.79 16.77 -4.81
CA ALA A 52 -24.20 16.04 -3.70
C ALA A 52 -22.66 16.10 -3.72
N ASP A 53 -22.05 16.03 -4.91
CA ASP A 53 -20.61 16.12 -5.08
C ASP A 53 -20.10 17.56 -4.93
N ALA A 54 -20.87 18.57 -5.36
CA ALA A 54 -20.56 19.99 -5.10
C ALA A 54 -20.53 20.31 -3.60
N ILE A 55 -21.51 19.82 -2.81
CA ILE A 55 -21.53 20.01 -1.36
C ILE A 55 -20.35 19.30 -0.68
N LYS A 56 -19.99 18.09 -1.12
CA LYS A 56 -18.79 17.39 -0.59
C LYS A 56 -17.52 18.18 -0.88
N ALA A 57 -17.39 18.73 -2.10
CA ALA A 57 -16.24 19.54 -2.49
C ALA A 57 -16.17 20.83 -1.68
N LYS A 58 -17.30 21.51 -1.47
CA LYS A 58 -17.41 22.69 -0.63
C LYS A 58 -17.03 22.39 0.82
N ALA A 59 -17.57 21.33 1.41
CA ALA A 59 -17.21 20.92 2.77
C ALA A 59 -15.70 20.65 2.92
N ALA A 60 -15.09 19.97 1.94
CA ALA A 60 -13.64 19.73 1.93
C ALA A 60 -12.85 21.05 1.84
N PHE A 61 -13.28 21.97 0.97
CA PHE A 61 -12.68 23.29 0.81
C PHE A 61 -12.70 24.10 2.12
N LEU A 62 -13.81 24.09 2.86
CA LEU A 62 -13.91 24.78 4.17
C LEU A 62 -12.94 24.21 5.21
N VAL A 63 -12.75 22.88 5.22
CA VAL A 63 -11.75 22.23 6.08
C VAL A 63 -10.33 22.65 5.69
N ASP A 64 -10.04 22.72 4.40
CA ASP A 64 -8.73 23.12 3.88
C ASP A 64 -8.40 24.58 4.26
N ILE A 65 -9.36 25.50 4.16
CA ILE A 65 -9.19 26.90 4.63
C ILE A 65 -8.81 26.93 6.12
N GLY A 66 -9.55 26.18 6.96
CA GLY A 66 -9.26 26.12 8.40
C GLY A 66 -7.90 25.51 8.72
N ALA A 67 -7.49 24.46 8.00
CA ALA A 67 -6.19 23.84 8.13
C ALA A 67 -5.05 24.79 7.74
N ASP A 68 -5.21 25.51 6.62
CA ASP A 68 -4.23 26.49 6.16
C ASP A 68 -4.14 27.68 7.11
N LEU A 69 -5.28 28.20 7.59
CA LEU A 69 -5.31 29.26 8.59
C LEU A 69 -4.56 28.86 9.86
N ALA A 70 -4.86 27.69 10.43
CA ALA A 70 -4.15 27.19 11.60
C ALA A 70 -2.63 27.06 11.36
N LYS A 71 -2.23 26.60 10.17
CA LYS A 71 -0.83 26.48 9.77
C LYS A 71 -0.13 27.83 9.61
N GLN A 72 -0.80 28.86 9.08
CA GLN A 72 -0.22 30.20 8.99
C GLN A 72 -0.14 30.86 10.36
N SER A 73 -1.16 30.71 11.21
CA SER A 73 -1.15 31.27 12.57
C SER A 73 -0.03 30.71 13.45
N ALA A 74 0.47 29.51 13.17
CA ALA A 74 1.61 28.91 13.87
C ALA A 74 2.98 29.46 13.43
N LYS A 75 3.04 30.25 12.35
CA LYS A 75 4.30 30.83 11.84
C LYS A 75 4.53 32.25 12.37
N PRO A 76 5.80 32.70 12.43
CA PRO A 76 6.13 34.11 12.62
C PRO A 76 5.40 34.99 11.59
N VAL A 77 4.95 36.17 12.01
CA VAL A 77 4.12 37.08 11.22
C VAL A 77 4.75 37.37 9.85
N GLU A 78 6.07 37.55 9.77
CA GLU A 78 6.75 37.87 8.51
C GLU A 78 6.74 36.71 7.49
N LYS A 79 6.44 35.49 7.94
CA LYS A 79 6.41 34.27 7.10
C LYS A 79 4.98 33.79 6.81
N GLN A 80 3.97 34.49 7.30
CA GLN A 80 2.58 34.15 7.05
C GLN A 80 2.23 34.46 5.59
N LYS A 81 1.54 33.51 4.95
CA LYS A 81 0.97 33.71 3.62
C LYS A 81 -0.52 33.99 3.74
N VAL A 82 -1.05 34.76 2.79
CA VAL A 82 -2.50 34.95 2.66
C VAL A 82 -3.17 33.59 2.47
N VAL A 83 -4.22 33.34 3.24
CA VAL A 83 -5.08 32.15 3.11
C VAL A 83 -6.24 32.52 2.19
N ILE A 84 -6.45 31.73 1.14
CA ILE A 84 -7.49 31.96 0.15
C ILE A 84 -8.83 31.45 0.70
N GLY A 85 -9.92 32.19 0.48
CA GLY A 85 -11.28 31.77 0.87
C GLY A 85 -11.70 32.15 2.30
N LEU A 86 -10.95 33.05 2.96
CA LEU A 86 -11.35 33.58 4.28
C LEU A 86 -12.62 34.46 4.23
N ASP A 87 -12.94 34.99 3.05
CA ASP A 87 -14.14 35.78 2.74
C ASP A 87 -15.35 34.91 2.35
N ASP A 88 -15.18 33.60 2.26
CA ASP A 88 -16.26 32.66 1.95
C ASP A 88 -17.34 32.69 3.04
N HIS A 89 -18.58 32.98 2.66
CA HIS A 89 -19.71 33.11 3.59
C HIS A 89 -19.85 31.90 4.53
N ASP A 90 -19.77 30.68 3.98
CA ASP A 90 -19.94 29.46 4.76
C ASP A 90 -18.74 29.21 5.67
N PHE A 91 -17.54 29.65 5.26
CA PHE A 91 -16.38 29.61 6.13
C PHE A 91 -16.56 30.55 7.32
N ILE A 92 -17.00 31.80 7.08
CA ILE A 92 -17.25 32.80 8.13
C ILE A 92 -18.29 32.27 9.12
N GLU A 93 -19.41 31.73 8.63
CA GLU A 93 -20.48 31.18 9.45
C GLU A 93 -19.99 30.05 10.37
N TRP A 94 -19.20 29.12 9.83
CA TRP A 94 -18.76 27.92 10.55
C TRP A 94 -17.34 27.99 11.11
N GLN A 95 -16.69 29.16 11.05
CA GLN A 95 -15.27 29.35 11.34
C GLN A 95 -14.89 28.82 12.72
N ASN A 96 -15.69 29.15 13.74
CA ASN A 96 -15.39 28.77 15.12
C ASN A 96 -15.33 27.25 15.30
N LEU A 97 -16.27 26.50 14.72
CA LEU A 97 -16.31 25.04 14.80
C LEU A 97 -15.20 24.38 13.98
N ILE A 98 -14.93 24.91 12.79
CA ILE A 98 -13.81 24.45 11.96
C ILE A 98 -12.50 24.62 12.72
N MET A 99 -12.24 25.83 13.25
CA MET A 99 -11.00 26.13 13.95
C MET A 99 -10.86 25.36 15.26
N ALA A 100 -11.94 25.16 16.02
CA ALA A 100 -11.92 24.33 17.22
C ALA A 100 -11.53 22.88 16.88
N SER A 101 -12.11 22.31 15.82
CA SER A 101 -11.83 20.94 15.38
C SER A 101 -10.39 20.78 14.89
N ILE A 102 -9.88 21.74 14.11
CA ILE A 102 -8.49 21.74 13.62
C ILE A 102 -7.50 21.93 14.78
N LYS A 103 -7.80 22.78 15.77
CA LYS A 103 -6.95 22.93 16.96
C LYS A 103 -6.95 21.67 17.82
N ALA A 104 -8.10 21.01 17.97
CA ALA A 104 -8.23 19.79 18.77
C ALA A 104 -7.40 18.62 18.24
N ARG A 105 -7.11 18.55 16.92
CA ARG A 105 -6.23 17.52 16.36
C ARG A 105 -4.73 17.81 16.47
N SER A 106 -4.32 19.04 16.80
CA SER A 106 -2.90 19.45 16.88
C SER A 106 -2.03 18.58 17.79
N PRO A 107 -2.48 18.14 18.99
CA PRO A 107 -1.71 17.20 19.80
C PRO A 107 -1.39 15.88 19.07
N PHE A 108 -2.32 15.37 18.27
CA PHE A 108 -2.11 14.15 17.48
C PHE A 108 -1.18 14.40 16.28
N ASP A 109 -1.27 15.56 15.63
CA ASP A 109 -0.31 15.97 14.59
C ASP A 109 1.13 15.99 15.16
N ASN A 110 1.30 16.53 16.37
CA ASN A 110 2.58 16.58 17.06
C ASN A 110 3.10 15.18 17.42
N ILE A 111 2.22 14.29 17.90
CA ILE A 111 2.59 12.89 18.18
C ILE A 111 2.99 12.17 16.88
N GLU A 112 2.21 12.30 15.79
CA GLU A 112 2.54 11.69 14.50
C GLU A 112 3.91 12.20 13.99
N ALA A 113 4.17 13.51 14.05
CA ALA A 113 5.42 14.10 13.62
C ALA A 113 6.62 13.61 14.47
N ALA A 114 6.49 13.64 15.80
CA ALA A 114 7.55 13.23 16.73
C ALA A 114 7.88 11.74 16.59
N THR A 115 6.85 10.88 16.60
CA THR A 115 7.02 9.43 16.44
C THR A 115 7.60 9.07 15.08
N THR A 116 7.17 9.75 14.01
CA THR A 116 7.73 9.55 12.66
C THR A 116 9.21 9.91 12.61
N LYS A 117 9.60 11.05 13.19
CA LYS A 117 11.01 11.46 13.27
C LYS A 117 11.85 10.45 14.04
N GLU A 118 11.34 9.94 15.15
CA GLU A 118 12.05 8.94 15.96
C GLU A 118 12.15 7.59 15.24
N MET A 119 11.10 7.16 14.56
CA MET A 119 11.13 5.99 13.68
C MET A 119 12.20 6.09 12.59
N GLU A 120 12.31 7.25 11.93
CA GLU A 120 13.34 7.50 10.92
C GLU A 120 14.75 7.45 11.54
N ARG A 121 14.96 8.10 12.69
CA ARG A 121 16.23 8.09 13.43
C ARG A 121 16.66 6.68 13.84
N LEU A 122 15.71 5.84 14.26
CA LEU A 122 15.98 4.44 14.61
C LEU A 122 16.24 3.58 13.37
N ALA A 123 15.48 3.78 12.30
CA ALA A 123 15.61 2.96 11.10
C ALA A 123 16.95 3.12 10.38
N VAL A 124 17.58 4.30 10.46
CA VAL A 124 18.91 4.48 9.85
C VAL A 124 20.02 3.71 10.56
N GLN A 125 19.77 3.21 11.77
CA GLN A 125 20.71 2.37 12.54
C GLN A 125 20.52 0.87 12.25
N LEU A 126 19.46 0.49 11.54
CA LEU A 126 19.18 -0.90 11.24
C LEU A 126 20.12 -1.46 10.16
N PRO A 127 20.32 -2.80 10.16
CA PRO A 127 20.98 -3.47 9.06
C PRO A 127 20.34 -3.11 7.71
N ALA A 128 21.13 -3.17 6.65
CA ALA A 128 20.75 -2.81 5.29
C ALA A 128 20.41 -1.33 5.03
N TRP A 129 20.30 -0.45 6.03
CA TRP A 129 20.05 0.97 5.71
C TRP A 129 21.20 1.58 4.92
N SER A 130 22.42 1.50 5.47
CA SER A 130 23.63 2.03 4.83
C SER A 130 23.90 1.38 3.49
N ASP A 131 23.86 0.05 3.41
CA ASP A 131 24.35 -0.66 2.21
C ASP A 131 23.28 -0.79 1.11
N PHE A 132 22.03 -0.49 1.42
CA PHE A 132 20.92 -0.71 0.49
C PHE A 132 19.87 0.40 0.58
N GLY A 133 19.25 0.60 1.73
CA GLY A 133 18.07 1.45 1.89
C GLY A 133 18.29 2.89 1.42
N GLN A 134 19.40 3.51 1.83
CA GLN A 134 19.71 4.90 1.47
C GLN A 134 19.96 5.13 -0.03
N HIS A 135 20.28 4.07 -0.77
CA HIS A 135 20.60 4.13 -2.20
C HIS A 135 19.39 3.88 -3.10
N VAL A 136 18.24 3.51 -2.53
CA VAL A 136 17.02 3.22 -3.30
C VAL A 136 16.11 4.45 -3.34
N ARG A 137 16.04 5.12 -4.49
CA ARG A 137 15.21 6.34 -4.63
C ARG A 137 13.72 6.04 -4.43
N GLY A 138 13.09 6.78 -3.53
CA GLY A 138 11.69 6.57 -3.15
C GLY A 138 11.49 5.57 -2.00
N PHE A 139 12.57 4.95 -1.50
CA PHE A 139 12.57 4.12 -0.31
C PHE A 139 13.32 4.82 0.84
N GLY A 140 12.63 5.69 1.56
CA GLY A 140 13.22 6.44 2.70
C GLY A 140 13.25 5.64 4.01
N ALA A 141 13.95 6.19 5.01
CA ALA A 141 14.07 5.60 6.36
C ALA A 141 12.70 5.30 6.99
N ARG A 142 11.69 6.14 6.72
CA ARG A 142 10.29 5.91 7.12
C ARG A 142 9.72 4.62 6.58
N SER A 143 9.98 4.31 5.31
CA SER A 143 9.48 3.09 4.67
C SER A 143 10.12 1.85 5.30
N LEU A 144 11.42 1.90 5.57
CA LEU A 144 12.12 0.87 6.33
C LEU A 144 11.53 0.71 7.74
N ALA A 145 11.35 1.82 8.47
CA ALA A 145 10.77 1.81 9.80
C ALA A 145 9.36 1.19 9.82
N VAL A 146 8.51 1.51 8.84
CA VAL A 146 7.17 0.92 8.74
C VAL A 146 7.23 -0.58 8.46
N ILE A 147 8.11 -1.04 7.58
CA ILE A 147 8.29 -2.49 7.33
C ILE A 147 8.72 -3.20 8.62
N VAL A 148 9.71 -2.65 9.33
CA VAL A 148 10.24 -3.22 10.57
C VAL A 148 9.22 -3.14 11.71
N ALA A 149 8.40 -2.10 11.76
CA ALA A 149 7.31 -2.02 12.73
C ALA A 149 6.28 -3.15 12.55
N GLU A 150 6.04 -3.58 11.31
CA GLU A 150 5.12 -4.67 11.00
C GLU A 150 5.76 -6.05 11.11
N ALA A 151 7.02 -6.18 10.69
CA ALA A 151 7.71 -7.45 10.54
C ALA A 151 8.66 -7.80 11.69
N GLY A 152 9.17 -6.82 12.45
CA GLY A 152 10.26 -7.01 13.40
C GLY A 152 11.62 -7.16 12.71
N ASP A 153 12.55 -7.86 13.37
CA ASP A 153 13.85 -8.20 12.79
C ASP A 153 13.67 -9.11 11.56
N LEU A 154 14.23 -8.69 10.42
CA LEU A 154 14.10 -9.42 9.16
C LEU A 154 14.95 -10.72 9.15
N SER A 155 15.95 -10.83 10.03
CA SER A 155 16.76 -12.05 10.20
C SER A 155 15.92 -13.23 10.73
N ALA A 156 14.85 -12.94 11.48
CA ALA A 156 13.94 -13.93 12.05
C ALA A 156 13.10 -14.67 10.98
N TYR A 157 13.13 -14.21 9.72
CA TYR A 157 12.48 -14.90 8.60
C TYR A 157 13.50 -15.82 7.90
N PRO A 158 13.33 -17.16 7.95
CA PRO A 158 14.25 -18.10 7.31
C PRO A 158 14.29 -17.95 5.79
N LYS A 159 13.18 -17.54 5.18
CA LYS A 159 13.02 -17.38 3.74
C LYS A 159 12.31 -16.05 3.44
N LYS A 160 12.69 -15.40 2.34
CA LYS A 160 11.99 -14.22 1.78
C LYS A 160 10.46 -14.39 1.69
N GLY A 161 10.00 -15.61 1.36
CA GLY A 161 8.57 -15.93 1.25
C GLY A 161 7.80 -15.80 2.57
N HIS A 162 8.43 -16.01 3.71
CA HIS A 162 7.78 -15.83 5.01
C HIS A 162 7.56 -14.34 5.29
N LEU A 163 8.51 -13.48 4.91
CA LEU A 163 8.35 -12.02 4.98
C LEU A 163 7.24 -11.54 4.03
N TRP A 164 7.17 -12.09 2.81
CA TRP A 164 6.06 -11.80 1.89
C TRP A 164 4.70 -12.17 2.49
N LYS A 165 4.57 -13.34 3.15
CA LYS A 165 3.34 -13.74 3.84
C LYS A 165 3.00 -12.78 4.99
N ARG A 166 4.00 -12.36 5.77
CA ARG A 166 3.81 -11.38 6.85
C ARG A 166 3.23 -10.05 6.34
N MET A 167 3.72 -9.58 5.20
CA MET A 167 3.38 -8.28 4.62
C MET A 167 2.18 -8.32 3.66
N GLY A 168 1.50 -9.45 3.50
CA GLY A 168 0.30 -9.54 2.67
C GLY A 168 0.56 -9.71 1.17
N LEU A 169 1.75 -10.18 0.78
CA LEU A 169 2.23 -10.26 -0.60
C LEU A 169 2.45 -11.70 -1.10
N ALA A 170 2.20 -12.70 -0.27
CA ALA A 170 2.32 -14.10 -0.67
C ALA A 170 1.31 -14.48 -1.75
N VAL A 171 1.63 -15.56 -2.47
CA VAL A 171 0.69 -16.33 -3.28
C VAL A 171 0.64 -17.70 -2.62
N MET A 172 -0.56 -18.15 -2.28
CA MET A 172 -0.84 -19.41 -1.60
C MET A 172 -1.82 -20.17 -2.49
N ASP A 173 -1.45 -21.40 -2.87
CA ASP A 173 -2.28 -22.28 -3.69
C ASP A 173 -2.76 -21.63 -5.00
N GLY A 174 -1.84 -20.94 -5.68
CA GLY A 174 -2.12 -20.19 -6.93
C GLY A 174 -2.92 -18.88 -6.73
N VAL A 175 -3.41 -18.61 -5.52
CA VAL A 175 -4.22 -17.43 -5.20
C VAL A 175 -3.41 -16.40 -4.43
N ARG A 176 -3.63 -15.12 -4.73
CA ARG A 176 -3.00 -14.03 -3.97
C ARG A 176 -3.49 -14.01 -2.52
N GLN A 177 -2.61 -13.62 -1.60
CA GLN A 177 -3.01 -13.33 -0.22
C GLN A 177 -4.13 -12.27 -0.19
N GLY A 178 -5.16 -12.51 0.62
CA GLY A 178 -6.39 -11.72 0.67
C GLY A 178 -7.28 -11.81 -0.59
N GLY A 179 -7.13 -12.86 -1.40
CA GLY A 179 -7.90 -13.12 -2.62
C GLY A 179 -8.80 -14.35 -2.57
N LEU A 180 -9.09 -14.89 -1.38
CA LEU A 180 -9.99 -16.04 -1.22
C LEU A 180 -11.40 -15.72 -1.73
N SER A 181 -12.14 -16.75 -2.12
CA SER A 181 -13.53 -16.63 -2.56
C SER A 181 -14.45 -16.17 -1.43
N LYS A 182 -15.65 -15.73 -1.77
CA LYS A 182 -16.69 -15.39 -0.78
C LYS A 182 -17.17 -16.63 0.01
N SER A 183 -16.95 -17.82 -0.53
CA SER A 183 -17.30 -19.10 0.11
C SER A 183 -16.21 -19.64 1.02
N ALA A 184 -15.06 -18.96 1.13
CA ALA A 184 -13.95 -19.42 1.96
C ALA A 184 -14.31 -19.42 3.44
N SER A 185 -13.87 -20.47 4.13
CA SER A 185 -14.14 -20.67 5.55
C SER A 185 -13.36 -19.68 6.42
N LYS A 186 -13.80 -19.49 7.67
CA LYS A 186 -13.04 -18.72 8.66
C LYS A 186 -11.62 -19.28 8.84
N GLN A 187 -11.46 -20.59 8.77
CA GLN A 187 -10.18 -21.27 8.91
C GLN A 187 -9.25 -20.94 7.74
N ASP A 188 -9.77 -20.91 6.51
CA ASP A 188 -9.02 -20.51 5.32
C ASP A 188 -8.46 -19.10 5.49
N TRP A 189 -9.26 -18.17 6.01
CA TRP A 189 -8.82 -16.79 6.27
C TRP A 189 -7.74 -16.70 7.36
N ILE A 190 -7.82 -17.53 8.41
CA ILE A 190 -6.81 -17.62 9.46
C ILE A 190 -5.48 -18.14 8.88
N GLU A 191 -5.52 -19.21 8.10
CA GLU A 191 -4.34 -19.83 7.48
C GLU A 191 -3.67 -18.92 6.46
N HIS A 192 -4.50 -18.21 5.69
CA HIS A 192 -4.05 -17.19 4.75
C HIS A 192 -3.37 -16.02 5.47
N GLY A 193 -3.72 -15.77 6.73
CA GLY A 193 -3.04 -14.81 7.61
C GLY A 193 -3.00 -13.39 7.05
N TYR A 194 -3.98 -13.03 6.22
CA TYR A 194 -4.01 -11.75 5.51
C TYR A 194 -4.29 -10.60 6.49
N ASN A 195 -3.43 -9.58 6.46
CA ASN A 195 -3.66 -8.33 7.17
C ASN A 195 -3.75 -7.18 6.15
N GLY A 196 -4.95 -6.61 6.01
CA GLY A 196 -5.24 -5.56 5.05
C GLY A 196 -4.45 -4.28 5.27
N GLU A 197 -4.16 -3.93 6.52
CA GLU A 197 -3.37 -2.74 6.84
C GLU A 197 -1.91 -2.88 6.41
N ARG A 198 -1.28 -4.03 6.67
CA ARG A 198 0.09 -4.32 6.20
C ARG A 198 0.18 -4.25 4.69
N ARG A 199 -0.81 -4.84 4.00
CA ARG A 199 -0.89 -4.76 2.54
C ARG A 199 -1.02 -3.32 2.07
N SER A 200 -1.85 -2.51 2.74
CA SER A 200 -2.03 -1.10 2.43
C SER A 200 -0.75 -0.29 2.65
N ARG A 201 0.00 -0.55 3.74
CA ARG A 201 1.30 0.09 4.00
C ARG A 201 2.31 -0.23 2.90
N MET A 202 2.41 -1.49 2.49
CA MET A 202 3.26 -1.87 1.34
C MET A 202 2.80 -1.23 0.03
N PHE A 203 1.49 -1.06 -0.17
CA PHE A 203 0.95 -0.39 -1.35
C PHE A 203 1.46 1.06 -1.45
N VAL A 204 1.40 1.81 -0.35
CA VAL A 204 1.86 3.20 -0.29
C VAL A 204 3.37 3.30 -0.53
N ILE A 205 4.16 2.38 0.03
CA ILE A 205 5.61 2.30 -0.21
C ILE A 205 5.87 2.05 -1.71
N GLY A 206 5.20 1.06 -2.30
CA GLY A 206 5.35 0.74 -3.72
C GLY A 206 4.94 1.88 -4.65
N ASP A 207 3.81 2.54 -4.38
CA ASP A 207 3.35 3.69 -5.17
C ASP A 207 4.36 4.85 -5.16
N THR A 208 4.98 5.11 -4.00
CA THR A 208 6.05 6.12 -3.85
C THR A 208 7.26 5.79 -4.73
N MET A 209 7.67 4.52 -4.78
CA MET A 209 8.78 4.06 -5.61
C MET A 209 8.47 4.10 -7.11
N ILE A 210 7.23 3.82 -7.50
CA ILE A 210 6.81 3.97 -8.90
C ILE A 210 6.92 5.43 -9.32
N LYS A 211 6.45 6.36 -8.47
CA LYS A 211 6.48 7.80 -8.74
C LYS A 211 7.90 8.38 -8.72
N SER A 212 8.82 7.81 -7.94
CA SER A 212 10.19 8.33 -7.81
C SER A 212 11.04 8.16 -9.07
N GLY A 213 10.72 7.20 -9.95
CA GLY A 213 11.30 7.14 -11.30
C GLY A 213 12.52 6.25 -11.50
N ASP A 214 12.94 5.47 -10.50
CA ASP A 214 14.27 4.83 -10.47
C ASP A 214 14.23 3.31 -10.79
N THR A 215 15.27 2.56 -10.41
CA THR A 215 15.50 1.15 -10.75
C THR A 215 14.29 0.24 -10.49
N TYR A 216 13.56 0.43 -9.39
CA TYR A 216 12.34 -0.36 -9.13
C TYR A 216 11.16 0.00 -10.04
N ARG A 217 11.13 1.23 -10.58
CA ARG A 217 10.17 1.58 -11.63
C ARG A 217 10.45 0.77 -12.89
N ALA A 218 11.71 0.52 -13.24
CA ALA A 218 12.05 -0.35 -14.37
C ALA A 218 11.53 -1.78 -14.16
N VAL A 219 11.71 -2.34 -12.95
CA VAL A 219 11.14 -3.65 -12.57
C VAL A 219 9.60 -3.65 -12.72
N TYR A 220 8.94 -2.58 -12.26
CA TYR A 220 7.50 -2.41 -12.39
C TYR A 220 7.05 -2.33 -13.86
N LEU A 221 7.71 -1.53 -14.69
CA LEU A 221 7.37 -1.36 -16.11
C LEU A 221 7.55 -2.67 -16.88
N ALA A 222 8.70 -3.33 -16.73
CA ALA A 222 8.96 -4.63 -17.35
C ALA A 222 7.89 -5.66 -16.93
N ARG A 223 7.48 -5.66 -15.66
CA ARG A 223 6.40 -6.55 -15.22
C ARG A 223 5.04 -6.14 -15.78
N LYS A 224 4.78 -4.85 -15.92
CA LYS A 224 3.52 -4.34 -16.48
C LYS A 224 3.36 -4.80 -17.93
N ASP A 225 4.43 -4.75 -18.71
CA ASP A 225 4.45 -5.20 -20.11
C ASP A 225 4.28 -6.72 -20.19
N TYR A 226 5.00 -7.48 -19.35
CA TYR A 226 4.82 -8.93 -19.24
C TYR A 226 3.37 -9.31 -18.91
N GLU A 227 2.74 -8.64 -17.92
CA GLU A 227 1.36 -8.94 -17.52
C GLU A 227 0.35 -8.61 -18.62
N ARG A 228 0.62 -7.57 -19.42
CA ARG A 228 -0.18 -7.21 -20.60
C ARG A 228 -0.08 -8.28 -21.68
N GLN A 229 1.15 -8.65 -22.08
CA GLN A 229 1.40 -9.71 -23.05
C GLN A 229 0.80 -11.05 -22.62
N ARG A 230 0.93 -11.40 -21.33
CA ARG A 230 0.34 -12.62 -20.79
C ARG A 230 -1.19 -12.62 -20.88
N ALA A 231 -1.84 -11.48 -20.63
CA ALA A 231 -3.28 -11.38 -20.75
C ALA A 231 -3.74 -11.53 -22.22
N GLU A 232 -3.04 -10.85 -23.13
CA GLU A 232 -3.31 -10.94 -24.57
C GLU A 232 -3.09 -12.38 -25.09
N ALA A 233 -2.03 -13.06 -24.65
CA ALA A 233 -1.76 -14.46 -24.97
C ALA A 233 -2.82 -15.43 -24.41
N SER A 234 -3.47 -15.08 -23.30
CA SER A 234 -4.64 -15.78 -22.79
C SER A 234 -5.96 -15.40 -23.48
N GLY A 235 -5.92 -14.60 -24.54
CA GLY A 235 -7.10 -14.18 -25.31
C GLY A 235 -7.91 -13.06 -24.64
N LEU A 236 -7.37 -12.40 -23.61
CA LEU A 236 -8.06 -11.32 -22.90
C LEU A 236 -7.71 -9.96 -23.50
N ILE A 237 -8.71 -9.07 -23.57
CA ILE A 237 -8.53 -7.68 -24.02
C ILE A 237 -8.15 -6.80 -22.82
N VAL A 238 -7.04 -6.07 -22.93
CA VAL A 238 -6.64 -5.08 -21.91
C VAL A 238 -7.29 -3.74 -22.18
N ALA A 239 -8.09 -3.23 -21.23
CA ALA A 239 -8.78 -1.95 -21.39
C ALA A 239 -8.91 -1.15 -20.07
N PRO A 240 -9.11 0.17 -20.13
CA PRO A 240 -9.49 0.95 -18.95
C PRO A 240 -10.81 0.45 -18.37
N SER A 241 -10.94 0.38 -17.04
CA SER A 241 -12.14 -0.16 -16.37
C SER A 241 -13.45 0.49 -16.84
N ALA A 242 -13.43 1.79 -17.15
CA ALA A 242 -14.59 2.54 -17.63
C ALA A 242 -15.08 2.11 -19.03
N LYS A 243 -14.22 1.43 -19.81
CA LYS A 243 -14.52 0.95 -21.16
C LYS A 243 -14.91 -0.53 -21.21
N ILE A 244 -14.88 -1.25 -20.08
CA ILE A 244 -15.21 -2.68 -20.03
C ILE A 244 -16.73 -2.84 -19.91
N PRO A 245 -17.40 -3.47 -20.89
CA PRO A 245 -18.84 -3.72 -20.81
C PRO A 245 -19.15 -4.75 -19.71
N ALA A 246 -20.13 -4.45 -18.84
CA ALA A 246 -20.50 -5.33 -17.73
C ALA A 246 -20.88 -6.76 -18.18
N LYS A 247 -21.53 -6.89 -19.35
CA LYS A 247 -21.96 -8.17 -19.93
C LYS A 247 -20.82 -9.01 -20.50
N ARG A 248 -19.66 -8.40 -20.79
CA ARG A 248 -18.50 -9.05 -21.42
C ARG A 248 -17.26 -9.02 -20.53
N LYS A 249 -17.43 -8.81 -19.21
CA LYS A 249 -16.33 -8.61 -18.26
C LYS A 249 -15.27 -9.72 -18.29
N ASP A 250 -15.67 -10.95 -18.61
CA ASP A 250 -14.82 -12.14 -18.57
C ASP A 250 -13.86 -12.22 -19.77
N GLU A 251 -14.11 -11.44 -20.84
CA GLU A 251 -13.22 -11.28 -22.00
C GLU A 251 -12.14 -10.20 -21.79
N PHE A 252 -12.19 -9.47 -20.67
CA PHE A 252 -11.33 -8.32 -20.43
C PHE A 252 -10.51 -8.44 -19.15
N VAL A 253 -9.35 -7.80 -19.16
CA VAL A 253 -8.63 -7.44 -17.94
C VAL A 253 -8.42 -5.95 -17.90
N SER A 254 -8.71 -5.32 -16.76
CA SER A 254 -8.51 -3.88 -16.64
C SER A 254 -7.05 -3.50 -16.52
N ASP A 255 -6.67 -2.33 -17.05
CA ASP A 255 -5.34 -1.74 -16.80
C ASP A 255 -5.03 -1.63 -15.30
N GLY A 256 -6.06 -1.42 -14.47
CA GLY A 256 -5.93 -1.41 -13.02
C GLY A 256 -5.51 -2.77 -12.44
N HIS A 257 -5.97 -3.89 -13.00
CA HIS A 257 -5.52 -5.22 -12.60
C HIS A 257 -4.06 -5.45 -12.99
N ILE A 258 -3.68 -5.08 -14.22
CA ILE A 258 -2.29 -5.17 -14.70
C ILE A 258 -1.34 -4.35 -13.81
N HIS A 259 -1.71 -3.10 -13.54
CA HIS A 259 -0.96 -2.21 -12.63
C HIS A 259 -0.77 -2.83 -11.24
N ARG A 260 -1.84 -3.33 -10.61
CA ARG A 260 -1.76 -3.93 -9.26
C ARG A 260 -0.91 -5.20 -9.22
N ARG A 261 -0.94 -6.02 -10.28
CA ARG A 261 -0.08 -7.22 -10.40
C ARG A 261 1.39 -6.83 -10.54
N ALA A 262 1.69 -5.87 -11.41
CA ALA A 262 3.04 -5.36 -11.61
C ALA A 262 3.62 -4.68 -10.35
N GLN A 263 2.82 -3.85 -9.68
CA GLN A 263 3.22 -3.22 -8.43
C GLN A 263 3.49 -4.26 -7.35
N ARG A 264 2.62 -5.27 -7.18
CA ARG A 264 2.86 -6.36 -6.22
C ARG A 264 4.19 -7.07 -6.50
N TYR A 265 4.50 -7.34 -7.75
CA TYR A 265 5.76 -7.98 -8.13
C TYR A 265 6.97 -7.14 -7.68
N MET A 266 6.96 -5.84 -8.00
CA MET A 266 8.00 -4.91 -7.57
C MET A 266 8.10 -4.82 -6.03
N GLU A 267 6.98 -4.78 -5.31
CA GLU A 267 6.96 -4.81 -3.83
C GLU A 267 7.58 -6.10 -3.27
N LYS A 268 7.30 -7.27 -3.88
CA LYS A 268 7.95 -8.54 -3.51
C LYS A 268 9.45 -8.47 -3.75
N ARG A 269 9.87 -7.85 -4.86
CA ARG A 269 11.28 -7.67 -5.21
C ARG A 269 12.01 -6.82 -4.19
N LEU A 270 11.40 -5.69 -3.79
CA LEU A 270 11.91 -4.84 -2.72
C LEU A 270 12.11 -5.61 -1.42
N LEU A 271 11.09 -6.35 -0.96
CA LEU A 271 11.20 -7.10 0.31
C LEU A 271 12.24 -8.20 0.27
N ARG A 272 12.43 -8.83 -0.90
CA ARG A 272 13.50 -9.81 -1.07
C ARG A 272 14.87 -9.16 -0.97
N ASP A 273 15.07 -8.08 -1.70
CA ASP A 273 16.36 -7.39 -1.79
C ASP A 273 16.71 -6.77 -0.43
N LEU A 274 15.72 -6.23 0.29
CA LEU A 274 15.85 -5.80 1.67
C LEU A 274 16.21 -6.95 2.63
N TRP A 275 15.50 -8.08 2.55
CA TRP A 275 15.80 -9.26 3.37
C TRP A 275 17.22 -9.80 3.13
N GLN A 276 17.65 -9.79 1.87
CA GLN A 276 19.00 -10.22 1.47
C GLN A 276 20.07 -9.26 2.00
N ALA A 277 19.89 -7.95 1.79
CA ALA A 277 20.80 -6.93 2.29
C ALA A 277 20.92 -6.96 3.83
N TRP A 278 19.81 -7.23 4.53
CA TRP A 278 19.80 -7.34 5.99
C TRP A 278 20.66 -8.50 6.48
N ARG A 279 20.54 -9.67 5.82
CA ARG A 279 21.35 -10.85 6.16
C ARG A 279 22.82 -10.67 5.79
N TRP A 280 23.11 -10.02 4.66
CA TRP A 280 24.49 -9.70 4.28
C TRP A 280 25.17 -8.78 5.30
N ALA A 281 24.45 -7.76 5.77
CA ALA A 281 24.95 -6.86 6.79
C ALA A 281 25.26 -7.60 8.11
N GLN A 282 24.37 -8.51 8.55
CA GLN A 282 24.62 -9.30 9.76
C GLN A 282 25.74 -10.34 9.61
N ALA A 283 25.88 -10.95 8.43
CA ALA A 283 26.92 -11.94 8.16
C ALA A 283 28.28 -11.30 7.84
N GLY A 284 28.39 -9.97 7.81
CA GLY A 284 29.63 -9.27 7.47
C GLY A 284 30.12 -9.57 6.04
N VAL A 285 29.19 -9.83 5.10
CA VAL A 285 29.55 -10.15 3.71
C VAL A 285 30.26 -8.94 3.09
N PRO A 286 31.48 -9.08 2.54
CA PRO A 286 32.21 -7.97 1.95
C PRO A 286 31.55 -7.50 0.66
N ASP A 287 31.67 -6.20 0.33
CA ASP A 287 30.99 -5.59 -0.82
C ASP A 287 31.28 -6.29 -2.15
N ARG A 288 32.51 -6.78 -2.36
CA ARG A 288 32.89 -7.54 -3.55
C ARG A 288 32.09 -8.82 -3.78
N ALA A 289 31.48 -9.37 -2.72
CA ALA A 289 30.67 -10.58 -2.77
C ALA A 289 29.16 -10.28 -2.83
N LYS A 290 28.76 -9.00 -2.67
CA LYS A 290 27.37 -8.57 -2.80
C LYS A 290 27.03 -8.42 -4.28
N VAL A 291 25.88 -8.96 -4.67
CA VAL A 291 25.31 -8.69 -5.99
C VAL A 291 24.65 -7.31 -5.95
N LEU A 292 24.77 -6.53 -7.03
CA LEU A 292 24.06 -5.25 -7.18
C LEU A 292 22.55 -5.48 -7.04
N LEU A 293 21.91 -4.70 -6.17
CA LEU A 293 20.48 -4.75 -5.91
C LEU A 293 19.79 -3.49 -6.46
N PRO A 294 18.63 -3.62 -7.11
CA PRO A 294 17.96 -4.87 -7.46
C PRO A 294 18.68 -5.60 -8.61
N ALA A 295 19.01 -6.88 -8.42
CA ALA A 295 19.68 -7.64 -9.47
C ALA A 295 18.79 -7.76 -10.71
N ALA A 296 19.32 -7.55 -11.92
CA ALA A 296 18.63 -7.89 -13.16
C ALA A 296 18.32 -9.40 -13.15
N GLU A 297 17.07 -9.78 -13.43
CA GLU A 297 16.71 -11.19 -13.46
C GLU A 297 17.02 -11.77 -14.85
N THR A 298 17.89 -12.78 -14.88
CA THR A 298 18.14 -13.64 -16.05
C THR A 298 17.23 -14.87 -16.08
N ASN A 299 16.33 -15.05 -15.10
CA ASN A 299 15.57 -16.29 -14.93
C ASN A 299 14.06 -16.06 -14.78
N HIS A 300 13.33 -16.38 -15.85
CA HIS A 300 11.86 -16.41 -15.94
C HIS A 300 11.19 -17.49 -15.04
N ARG A 301 11.93 -18.23 -14.22
CA ARG A 301 11.40 -19.36 -13.42
C ARG A 301 10.51 -18.94 -12.24
N GLU A 302 10.71 -17.78 -11.62
CA GLU A 302 9.79 -17.31 -10.55
C GLU A 302 8.42 -16.87 -11.09
N ALA A 303 8.25 -16.76 -12.43
CA ALA A 303 6.95 -16.53 -13.06
C ALA A 303 6.10 -17.81 -13.21
N ASN A 304 6.69 -19.00 -13.06
CA ASN A 304 6.04 -20.29 -13.31
C ASN A 304 5.74 -21.14 -12.06
N LEU A 305 6.08 -20.69 -10.85
CA LEU A 305 5.82 -21.45 -9.61
C LEU A 305 4.36 -21.35 -9.09
N GLY A 306 3.36 -21.34 -9.99
CA GLY A 306 1.97 -21.13 -9.56
C GLY A 306 0.86 -21.71 -10.43
N MET A 307 1.17 -22.48 -11.47
CA MET A 307 0.16 -23.26 -12.19
C MET A 307 0.76 -24.63 -12.53
N PRO A 308 0.15 -25.75 -12.14
CA PRO A 308 0.52 -27.01 -12.74
C PRO A 308 0.29 -26.91 -14.25
N GLU A 309 1.26 -27.41 -15.00
CA GLU A 309 1.16 -27.65 -16.43
C GLU A 309 -0.03 -28.59 -16.63
N MET A 310 -1.22 -28.04 -16.89
CA MET A 310 -2.37 -28.82 -17.31
C MET A 310 -2.03 -29.31 -18.71
N ALA A 311 -1.53 -30.54 -18.78
CA ALA A 311 -1.28 -31.25 -20.02
C ALA A 311 -2.53 -31.18 -20.90
N VAL A 312 -2.38 -30.52 -22.05
CA VAL A 312 -3.33 -30.62 -23.15
C VAL A 312 -3.16 -32.03 -23.71
N GLY A 313 -3.98 -32.96 -23.24
CA GLY A 313 -3.93 -34.35 -23.68
C GLY A 313 -5.00 -35.21 -23.04
N GLN A 314 -5.98 -35.59 -23.86
CA GLN A 314 -6.88 -36.74 -23.68
C GLN A 314 -7.96 -36.60 -22.60
N LEU A 315 -9.05 -35.91 -22.96
CA LEU A 315 -10.37 -36.33 -22.49
C LEU A 315 -10.77 -37.58 -23.29
N PRO A 316 -11.20 -38.67 -22.65
CA PRO A 316 -11.72 -39.83 -23.36
C PRO A 316 -13.05 -39.44 -24.00
N ILE A 317 -13.13 -39.63 -25.32
CA ILE A 317 -14.39 -39.60 -26.06
C ILE A 317 -15.17 -40.82 -25.57
N GLY A 318 -16.17 -40.59 -24.72
CA GLY A 318 -17.12 -41.62 -24.30
C GLY A 318 -17.98 -42.06 -25.49
N ASP A 319 -18.07 -43.37 -25.68
CA ASP A 319 -18.86 -44.04 -26.70
C ASP A 319 -20.36 -43.68 -26.57
N PRO A 320 -21.04 -43.20 -27.63
CA PRO A 320 -22.45 -42.83 -27.58
C PRO A 320 -23.44 -43.97 -27.31
N ASN A 321 -23.00 -45.23 -27.18
CA ASN A 321 -23.88 -46.40 -27.12
C ASN A 321 -24.12 -47.03 -25.73
N GLU A 322 -23.67 -46.41 -24.62
CA GLU A 322 -23.97 -46.90 -23.26
C GLU A 322 -25.20 -46.23 -22.61
N MET A 323 -26.31 -46.15 -23.34
CA MET A 323 -27.65 -45.97 -22.75
C MET A 323 -28.59 -47.07 -23.21
N ALA A 324 -28.39 -48.28 -22.70
CA ALA A 324 -29.40 -49.33 -22.68
C ALA A 324 -29.22 -50.22 -21.44
N ALA A 325 -30.33 -50.48 -20.73
CA ALA A 325 -30.52 -51.31 -19.53
C ALA A 325 -30.17 -50.62 -18.18
N LEU A 326 -31.13 -50.00 -17.48
CA LEU A 326 -32.10 -50.59 -16.51
C LEU A 326 -31.45 -51.14 -15.23
N PRO A 327 -32.07 -51.03 -14.03
CA PRO A 327 -33.50 -50.89 -13.75
C PRO A 327 -33.96 -49.53 -13.20
#